data_AF-A0A2T6ALX5-F1
#
_entry.id   AF-A0A2T6ALX5-F1
#
_cell.length_a   1.000
_cell.length_b   1.000
_cell.length_c   1.000
_cell.angle_alpha   90.00
_cell.angle_beta   90.00
_cell.angle_gamma   90.00
#
_symmetry.space_group_name_H-M   'P 1'
#
loop_
_entity.id
_entity.type
_entity.pdbx_description
1 polymer ?
#
loop_
_entity_poly.entity_id
_entity_poly.type
_entity_poly.pdbx_seq_one_letter_code
_entity_poly.pdbx_strand_id
1 'polypeptide(L)'
;MNDNYTENNQAETGTEKRTAEKLPEFYSKRLILVFSGLFSILFGTVLLLSNLKKAGEKKGIYQVLIFVFIYVVGIIYTIQSVKAASNWSIPLNILGALILNEYFWNRYLGKDVEYEKKSWIKPAIISMCISIPAFLALVYLS
;
A
#
# COMPACT_ATOMS: atom_id res chain seq x y z
N MET A 1 -26.61 71.95 -21.46
CA MET A 1 -26.00 71.73 -20.14
C MET A 1 -25.47 70.32 -20.13
N ASN A 2 -24.14 70.21 -20.04
CA ASN A 2 -23.37 68.97 -19.91
C ASN A 2 -23.39 68.52 -18.44
N ASP A 3 -23.14 67.23 -18.18
CA ASP A 3 -22.07 66.76 -17.27
C ASP A 3 -22.35 65.33 -16.74
N ASN A 4 -21.39 64.45 -17.05
CA ASN A 4 -21.20 63.08 -16.58
C ASN A 4 -21.10 62.98 -15.06
N TYR A 5 -21.60 61.89 -14.46
CA TYR A 5 -20.88 61.13 -13.44
C TYR A 5 -21.22 59.63 -13.50
N THR A 6 -20.19 58.83 -13.76
CA THR A 6 -20.07 57.37 -13.67
C THR A 6 -19.97 56.94 -12.21
N GLU A 7 -20.58 55.81 -11.80
CA GLU A 7 -19.95 54.92 -10.81
C GLU A 7 -20.62 53.52 -10.76
N ASN A 8 -19.92 52.56 -11.36
CA ASN A 8 -19.58 51.22 -10.85
C ASN A 8 -20.47 50.62 -9.75
N ASN A 9 -21.13 49.50 -10.05
CA ASN A 9 -21.24 48.44 -9.06
C ASN A 9 -20.81 47.11 -9.66
N GLN A 10 -19.86 46.53 -8.96
CA GLN A 10 -18.98 45.47 -9.39
C GLN A 10 -19.77 44.18 -9.56
N ALA A 11 -19.49 43.49 -10.67
CA ALA A 11 -19.72 42.06 -10.75
C ALA A 11 -18.91 41.42 -9.62
N GLU A 12 -19.59 41.01 -8.55
CA GLU A 12 -19.06 40.07 -7.58
C GLU A 12 -18.87 38.73 -8.28
N THR A 13 -17.75 38.58 -8.97
CA THR A 13 -17.19 37.27 -9.30
C THR A 13 -16.83 36.62 -7.97
N GLY A 14 -17.83 35.98 -7.36
CA GLY A 14 -17.65 35.00 -6.30
C GLY A 14 -16.75 33.90 -6.85
N THR A 15 -15.45 34.08 -6.66
CA THR A 15 -14.45 33.05 -6.88
C THR A 15 -14.64 32.07 -5.73
N GLU A 16 -15.65 31.23 -5.85
CA GLU A 16 -15.80 30.01 -5.08
C GLU A 16 -14.59 29.14 -5.47
N LYS A 17 -13.46 29.33 -4.77
CA LYS A 17 -12.36 28.35 -4.75
C LYS A 17 -12.96 27.11 -4.11
N ARG A 18 -13.63 26.29 -4.93
CA ARG A 18 -13.82 24.87 -4.66
C ARG A 18 -12.41 24.32 -4.61
N THR A 19 -11.85 24.22 -3.41
CA THR A 19 -10.70 23.37 -3.14
C THR A 19 -11.14 21.99 -3.59
N ALA A 20 -10.81 21.60 -4.82
CA ALA A 20 -10.96 20.23 -5.27
C ALA A 20 -10.21 19.40 -4.23
N GLU A 21 -10.96 18.63 -3.44
CA GLU A 21 -10.40 17.82 -2.38
C GLU A 21 -9.41 16.86 -3.03
N LYS A 22 -8.11 17.15 -2.88
CA LYS A 22 -7.08 16.41 -3.58
C LYS A 22 -7.06 15.00 -3.01
N LEU A 23 -7.45 14.02 -3.83
CA LEU A 23 -7.53 12.64 -3.40
C LEU A 23 -6.15 12.14 -2.91
N PRO A 24 -6.12 11.29 -1.87
CA PRO A 24 -4.87 10.73 -1.41
C PRO A 24 -4.28 9.81 -2.49
N GLU A 25 -2.96 9.88 -2.65
CA GLU A 25 -2.24 9.01 -3.57
C GLU A 25 -1.87 7.68 -2.88
N PHE A 26 -2.53 6.59 -3.24
CA PHE A 26 -2.26 5.26 -2.69
C PHE A 26 -1.69 4.29 -3.73
N TYR A 27 -0.84 3.37 -3.27
CA TYR A 27 -0.58 2.14 -4.02
C TYR A 27 -1.88 1.34 -4.11
N SER A 28 -2.20 0.79 -5.28
CA SER A 28 -3.46 0.09 -5.44
C SER A 28 -3.48 -1.23 -4.66
N LYS A 29 -4.69 -1.65 -4.27
CA LYS A 29 -4.97 -2.96 -3.65
C LYS A 29 -4.33 -4.10 -4.45
N ARG A 30 -4.56 -4.13 -5.78
CA ARG A 30 -3.94 -5.12 -6.68
C ARG A 30 -2.41 -5.07 -6.67
N LEU A 31 -1.80 -3.89 -6.57
CA LEU A 31 -0.35 -3.76 -6.52
C LEU A 31 0.23 -4.37 -5.24
N ILE A 32 -0.40 -4.11 -4.09
CA ILE A 32 -0.01 -4.72 -2.82
C ILE A 32 -0.08 -6.25 -2.90
N LEU A 33 -1.16 -6.78 -3.48
CA LEU A 33 -1.33 -8.22 -3.65
C LEU A 33 -0.25 -8.84 -4.54
N VAL A 34 0.05 -8.22 -5.69
CA VAL A 34 1.11 -8.71 -6.61
C VAL A 34 2.48 -8.66 -5.93
N PHE A 35 2.82 -7.58 -5.23
CA PHE A 35 4.10 -7.48 -4.53
C PHE A 35 4.23 -8.50 -3.38
N SER A 36 3.12 -8.74 -2.68
CA SER A 36 3.06 -9.76 -1.63
C SER A 36 3.34 -11.15 -2.19
N GLY A 37 2.61 -11.54 -3.24
CA GLY A 37 2.69 -12.89 -3.79
C GLY A 37 3.94 -13.16 -4.63
N LEU A 38 4.39 -12.18 -5.43
CA LEU A 38 5.53 -12.36 -6.33
C LEU A 38 6.89 -12.26 -5.62
N PHE A 39 7.01 -11.33 -4.66
CA PHE A 39 8.27 -11.12 -3.94
C PHE A 39 8.18 -11.69 -2.53
N SER A 40 7.40 -11.05 -1.65
CA SER A 40 7.10 -11.54 -0.31
C SER A 40 6.05 -10.66 0.36
N ILE A 41 5.39 -11.22 1.38
CA ILE A 41 4.48 -10.48 2.27
C ILE A 41 5.11 -9.19 2.84
N LEU A 42 6.43 -9.15 3.04
CA LEU A 42 7.13 -7.98 3.57
C LEU A 42 7.05 -6.80 2.59
N PHE A 43 7.20 -7.05 1.29
CA PHE A 43 7.08 -5.98 0.29
C PHE A 43 5.67 -5.43 0.24
N GLY A 44 4.66 -6.29 0.19
CA GLY A 44 3.26 -5.86 0.27
C GLY A 44 2.96 -5.07 1.54
N THR A 45 3.53 -5.49 2.68
CA THR A 45 3.41 -4.80 3.95
C THR A 45 3.96 -3.37 3.87
N VAL A 46 5.15 -3.18 3.31
CA VAL A 46 5.74 -1.83 3.14
C VAL A 46 4.85 -0.92 2.29
N LEU A 47 4.26 -1.45 1.21
CA LEU A 47 3.34 -0.69 0.36
C LEU A 47 2.07 -0.31 1.14
N LEU A 48 1.48 -1.25 1.87
CA LEU A 48 0.28 -0.99 2.67
C LEU A 48 0.57 0.02 3.80
N LEU A 49 1.67 -0.13 4.52
CA LEU A 49 2.10 0.81 5.56
C LEU A 49 2.32 2.21 4.99
N SER A 50 2.84 2.33 3.77
CA SER A 50 2.96 3.63 3.10
C SER A 50 1.59 4.26 2.84
N ASN A 51 0.57 3.47 2.49
CA ASN A 51 -0.79 3.98 2.31
C ASN A 51 -1.41 4.39 3.64
N LEU A 52 -1.30 3.54 4.66
CA LEU A 52 -1.82 3.84 6.01
C LEU A 52 -1.18 5.11 6.60
N LYS A 53 0.12 5.31 6.38
CA LYS A 53 0.81 6.53 6.78
C LYS A 53 0.26 7.76 6.08
N LYS A 54 -0.02 7.66 4.77
CA LYS A 54 -0.65 8.75 4.00
C LYS A 54 -2.10 9.00 4.42
N ALA A 55 -2.82 7.96 4.82
CA ALA A 55 -4.18 8.04 5.34
C ALA A 55 -4.26 8.55 6.79
N GLY A 56 -3.13 8.74 7.48
CA GLY A 56 -3.12 9.11 8.90
C GLY A 56 -3.48 7.98 9.86
N GLU A 57 -3.61 6.75 9.37
CA GLU A 57 -4.09 5.56 10.09
C GLU A 57 -3.01 4.94 10.99
N LYS A 58 -2.68 5.64 12.09
CA LYS A 58 -1.66 5.19 13.05
C LYS A 58 -1.98 3.83 13.66
N LYS A 59 -3.25 3.59 14.00
CA LYS A 59 -3.71 2.31 14.55
C LYS A 59 -3.49 1.17 13.55
N GLY A 60 -3.80 1.41 12.27
CA GLY A 60 -3.57 0.43 11.20
C GLY A 60 -2.10 0.08 11.04
N ILE A 61 -1.21 1.08 11.09
CA ILE A 61 0.24 0.87 11.03
C ILE A 61 0.69 -0.12 12.11
N TYR A 62 0.34 0.14 13.38
CA TYR A 62 0.75 -0.73 14.48
C TYR A 62 0.17 -2.14 14.36
N GLN A 63 -1.10 -2.28 13.97
CA GLN A 63 -1.71 -3.61 13.81
C GLN A 63 -1.09 -4.41 12.67
N VAL A 64 -0.80 -3.77 11.54
CA VAL A 64 -0.10 -4.44 10.42
C VAL A 64 1.31 -4.86 10.82
N LEU A 65 2.05 -4.01 11.55
CA LEU A 65 3.40 -4.34 12.03
C LEU A 65 3.39 -5.53 13.00
N ILE A 66 2.46 -5.55 13.96
CA ILE A 66 2.31 -6.67 14.89
C ILE A 66 1.92 -7.94 14.14
N PHE A 67 0.99 -7.85 13.19
CA PHE A 67 0.58 -8.98 12.36
C PHE A 67 1.75 -9.56 11.57
N VAL A 68 2.50 -8.74 10.83
CA VAL A 68 3.60 -9.24 10.00
C VAL A 68 4.69 -9.88 10.85
N PHE A 69 4.95 -9.33 12.04
CA PHE A 69 5.88 -9.91 13.00
C PHE A 69 5.44 -11.31 13.46
N ILE A 70 4.21 -11.43 13.97
CA ILE A 70 3.64 -12.72 14.40
C ILE A 70 3.61 -13.72 13.24
N TYR A 71 3.22 -13.26 12.06
CA TYR A 71 3.11 -14.08 10.87
C TYR A 71 4.48 -14.66 10.44
N VAL A 72 5.54 -13.86 10.42
CA VAL A 72 6.90 -14.32 10.10
C VAL A 72 7.41 -15.32 11.14
N VAL A 73 7.20 -15.04 12.44
CA VAL A 73 7.56 -15.98 13.52
C VAL A 73 6.80 -17.31 13.36
N GLY A 74 5.51 -17.25 13.04
CA GLY A 74 4.68 -18.42 12.78
C GLY A 74 5.16 -19.25 11.58
N ILE A 75 5.60 -18.60 10.49
CA ILE A 75 6.22 -19.28 9.35
C ILE A 75 7.47 -20.03 9.79
N ILE A 76 8.39 -19.37 10.51
CA ILE A 76 9.65 -19.98 10.96
C ILE A 76 9.36 -21.22 11.80
N TYR A 77 8.43 -21.11 12.75
CA TYR A 77 8.01 -22.23 13.60
C TYR A 77 7.39 -23.39 12.78
N THR A 78 6.54 -23.06 11.80
CA THR A 78 5.90 -24.05 10.92
C THR A 78 6.94 -24.81 10.09
N ILE A 79 7.89 -24.11 9.48
CA ILE A 79 8.94 -24.72 8.66
C ILE A 79 9.81 -25.67 9.50
N GLN A 80 10.14 -25.31 10.75
CA GLN A 80 10.93 -26.17 11.63
C GLN A 80 10.15 -27.40 12.13
N SER A 81 8.84 -27.28 12.32
CA SER A 81 8.02 -28.35 12.88
C SER A 81 7.60 -29.41 11.85
N VAL A 82 7.49 -29.04 10.58
CA VAL A 82 7.05 -29.94 9.51
C VAL A 82 8.28 -30.61 8.87
N LYS A 83 8.38 -31.95 8.98
CA LYS A 83 9.41 -32.74 8.27
C LYS A 83 9.20 -32.68 6.74
N ALA A 84 9.75 -31.63 6.14
CA ALA A 84 10.24 -31.39 4.76
C ALA A 84 9.64 -32.09 3.51
N ALA A 85 8.46 -32.72 3.54
CA ALA A 85 7.88 -33.33 2.32
C ALA A 85 6.88 -32.42 1.58
N SER A 86 6.34 -31.37 2.22
CA SER A 86 5.31 -30.49 1.63
C SER A 86 5.73 -29.03 1.67
N ASN A 87 5.64 -28.35 0.53
CA ASN A 87 6.07 -26.97 0.36
C ASN A 87 4.99 -25.99 0.85
N TRP A 88 4.84 -25.87 2.16
CA TRP A 88 3.91 -24.96 2.82
C TRP A 88 4.20 -23.46 2.57
N SER A 89 5.37 -23.12 2.02
CA SER A 89 5.77 -21.74 1.80
C SER A 89 4.83 -20.98 0.84
N ILE A 90 4.38 -21.62 -0.25
CA ILE A 90 3.49 -21.02 -1.25
C ILE A 90 2.10 -20.71 -0.67
N PRO A 91 1.35 -21.67 -0.10
CA PRO A 91 0.02 -21.39 0.43
C PRO A 91 0.05 -20.42 1.60
N LEU A 92 1.08 -20.48 2.46
CA LEU A 92 1.26 -19.49 3.51
C LEU A 92 1.44 -18.10 2.89
N ASN A 93 2.39 -17.92 1.96
CA ASN A 93 2.64 -16.62 1.33
C ASN A 93 1.37 -16.03 0.70
N ILE A 94 0.58 -16.83 -0.04
CA ILE A 94 -0.71 -16.41 -0.59
C ILE A 94 -1.69 -16.00 0.51
N LEU A 95 -1.81 -16.79 1.58
CA LEU A 95 -2.67 -16.47 2.71
C LEU A 95 -2.29 -15.13 3.34
N GLY A 96 -1.00 -14.90 3.57
CA GLY A 96 -0.48 -13.63 4.07
C GLY A 96 -0.80 -12.44 3.16
N ALA A 97 -0.63 -12.61 1.84
CA ALA A 97 -0.99 -11.62 0.83
C ALA A 97 -2.48 -11.28 0.87
N LEU A 98 -3.35 -12.29 0.98
CA LEU A 98 -4.79 -12.10 1.08
C LEU A 98 -5.20 -11.40 2.38
N ILE A 99 -4.54 -11.68 3.51
CA ILE A 99 -4.83 -10.98 4.77
C ILE A 99 -4.47 -9.49 4.66
N LEU A 100 -3.30 -9.15 4.13
CA LEU A 100 -2.94 -7.74 3.90
C LEU A 100 -3.96 -7.06 2.97
N ASN A 101 -4.31 -7.74 1.89
CA ASN A 101 -5.14 -7.19 0.85
C ASN A 101 -6.63 -7.09 1.22
N GLU A 102 -7.23 -8.12 1.79
CA GLU A 102 -8.67 -8.15 2.06
C GLU A 102 -9.02 -7.73 3.48
N TYR A 103 -8.18 -8.02 4.46
CA TYR A 103 -8.48 -7.64 5.84
C TYR A 103 -7.99 -6.22 6.13
N PHE A 104 -6.68 -5.99 6.03
CA PHE A 104 -6.11 -4.71 6.47
C PHE A 104 -6.46 -3.54 5.56
N TRP A 105 -6.44 -3.70 4.23
CA TRP A 105 -6.90 -2.64 3.33
C TRP A 105 -8.35 -2.25 3.63
N ASN A 106 -9.28 -3.21 3.58
CA ASN A 106 -10.71 -2.93 3.70
C ASN A 106 -11.05 -2.36 5.08
N ARG A 107 -10.34 -2.79 6.13
CA ARG A 107 -10.54 -2.33 7.50
C ARG A 107 -10.11 -0.88 7.73
N TYR A 108 -9.01 -0.45 7.11
CA TYR A 108 -8.39 0.84 7.43
C TYR A 108 -8.56 1.91 6.36
N LEU A 109 -8.53 1.52 5.09
CA LEU A 109 -8.68 2.46 3.99
C LEU A 109 -10.13 2.48 3.49
N GLY A 110 -10.87 1.40 3.67
CA GLY A 110 -12.21 1.23 3.15
C GLY A 110 -12.23 0.48 1.82
N LYS A 111 -13.31 -0.25 1.58
CA LYS A 111 -13.46 -1.10 0.39
C LYS A 111 -13.58 -0.27 -0.90
N ASP A 112 -14.29 0.85 -0.81
CA ASP A 112 -14.66 1.71 -1.94
C ASP A 112 -14.00 3.09 -1.85
N VAL A 113 -12.82 3.16 -1.20
CA VAL A 113 -12.07 4.40 -1.08
C VAL A 113 -11.62 4.90 -2.45
N GLU A 114 -11.91 6.17 -2.75
CA GLU A 114 -11.39 6.84 -3.94
C GLU A 114 -9.96 7.31 -3.67
N TYR A 115 -9.04 7.06 -4.61
CA TYR A 115 -7.64 7.45 -4.50
C TYR A 115 -6.99 7.62 -5.86
N GLU A 116 -5.97 8.47 -5.93
CA GLU A 116 -5.08 8.56 -7.09
C GLU A 116 -4.05 7.42 -7.05
N LYS A 117 -3.87 6.74 -8.18
CA LYS A 117 -2.94 5.60 -8.26
C LYS A 117 -1.50 6.10 -8.20
N LYS A 118 -0.80 5.73 -7.13
CA LYS A 118 0.64 5.97 -6.98
C LYS A 118 1.45 5.07 -7.92
N SER A 119 2.52 5.61 -8.51
CA SER A 119 3.41 4.87 -9.43
C SER A 119 4.08 3.66 -8.79
N TRP A 120 4.06 2.53 -9.51
CA TRP A 120 4.62 1.23 -9.10
C TRP A 120 6.12 1.07 -9.38
N ILE A 121 6.72 1.96 -10.16
CA ILE A 121 8.10 1.82 -10.65
C ILE A 121 9.11 1.85 -9.49
N LYS A 122 8.96 2.82 -8.57
CA LYS A 122 9.84 2.97 -7.41
C LYS A 122 9.89 1.70 -6.54
N PRO A 123 8.76 1.16 -6.06
CA PRO A 123 8.80 -0.06 -5.27
C PRO A 123 9.27 -1.28 -6.09
N ALA A 124 8.97 -1.36 -7.39
CA ALA A 124 9.40 -2.48 -8.24
C ALA A 124 10.92 -2.58 -8.34
N ILE A 125 11.60 -1.46 -8.61
CA ILE A 125 13.07 -1.41 -8.70
C ILE A 125 13.68 -1.86 -7.38
N ILE A 126 13.23 -1.32 -6.24
CA ILE A 126 13.74 -1.69 -4.92
C ILE A 126 13.52 -3.19 -4.65
N SER A 127 12.33 -3.70 -4.96
CA SER A 127 11.99 -5.11 -4.71
C SER A 127 12.83 -6.03 -5.59
N MET A 128 13.08 -5.65 -6.85
CA MET A 128 13.91 -6.41 -7.79
C MET A 128 15.39 -6.42 -7.37
N CYS A 129 15.93 -5.26 -6.96
CA CYS A 129 17.31 -5.15 -6.48
C CYS A 129 17.59 -5.99 -5.23
N ILE A 130 16.58 -6.27 -4.41
CA ILE A 130 16.72 -7.14 -3.23
C ILE A 130 16.46 -8.60 -3.61
N SER A 131 15.40 -8.87 -4.36
CA SER A 131 14.93 -10.24 -4.62
C SER A 131 15.83 -11.00 -5.57
N ILE A 132 16.42 -10.35 -6.59
CA ILE A 132 17.32 -11.02 -7.55
C ILE A 132 18.59 -11.54 -6.85
N PRO A 133 19.36 -10.71 -6.12
CA PRO A 133 20.55 -11.21 -5.43
C PRO A 133 20.22 -12.27 -4.37
N ALA A 134 19.11 -12.12 -3.64
CA ALA A 134 18.68 -13.12 -2.67
C ALA A 134 18.35 -14.47 -3.34
N PHE A 135 17.68 -14.44 -4.49
CA PHE A 135 17.39 -15.64 -5.27
C PHE A 135 18.66 -16.28 -5.83
N LEU A 136 19.57 -15.49 -6.41
CA LEU A 136 20.85 -16.01 -6.91
C LEU A 136 21.71 -16.61 -5.80
N ALA A 137 21.75 -15.98 -4.62
CA ALA A 137 22.46 -16.53 -3.47
C ALA A 137 21.85 -17.85 -3.01
N LEU A 138 20.52 -17.96 -2.98
CA LEU A 138 19.83 -19.21 -2.63
C LEU A 138 20.17 -20.33 -3.62
N VAL A 139 20.16 -20.06 -4.92
CA VAL A 139 20.51 -21.04 -5.97
C VAL A 139 21.99 -21.42 -5.93
N TYR A 140 22.88 -20.48 -5.60
CA TYR A 140 24.32 -20.76 -5.49
C TYR A 140 24.67 -21.59 -4.24
N LEU A 141 23.92 -21.42 -3.15
CA LEU A 141 24.13 -22.11 -1.87
C LEU A 141 23.41 -23.46 -1.77
N SER A 142 22.43 -23.72 -2.65
CA SER A 142 21.66 -24.98 -2.73
C SER A 142 22.36 -26.02 -3.60
#